data_AF-A0A1H2HV83-F1
#
_entry.id   AF-A0A1H2HV83-F1
#
_cell.length_a   1.000
_cell.length_b   1.000
_cell.length_c   1.000
_cell.angle_alpha   90.00
_cell.angle_beta   90.00
_cell.angle_gamma   90.00
#
_symmetry.space_group_name_H-M   'P 1'
#
loop_
_entity.id
_entity.type
_entity.pdbx_description
1 polymer ?
#
loop_
_entity_poly.entity_id
_entity_poly.type
_entity_poly.pdbx_seq_one_letter_code
_entity_poly.pdbx_strand_id
1 'polypeptide(L)' 'MTVLFSFIFISSLILGFVYGWLKHFSGFQLLIPVIIGGFFGSCMVAIVFTYLYFTHIEIGKEKIEK' A
#
# COMPACT_ATOMS: atom_id res chain seq x y z
N MET A 1 -8.37 4.91 -9.42
CA MET A 1 -7.23 4.04 -9.04
C MET A 1 -6.30 4.72 -8.04
N THR A 2 -5.72 5.89 -8.35
CA THR A 2 -4.77 6.61 -7.48
C THR A 2 -5.31 6.96 -6.08
N VAL A 3 -6.61 7.24 -5.97
CA VAL A 3 -7.27 7.57 -4.69
C VAL A 3 -7.33 6.37 -3.75
N LEU A 4 -7.68 5.18 -4.26
CA LEU A 4 -7.70 3.94 -3.46
C LEU A 4 -6.29 3.56 -2.98
N PHE A 5 -5.29 3.72 -3.84
CA PHE A 5 -3.90 3.46 -3.47
C PHE A 5 -3.38 4.42 -2.41
N SER A 6 -3.65 5.72 -2.55
CA SER A 6 -3.31 6.70 -1.52
C SER A 6 -4.03 6.40 -0.21
N PHE A 7 -5.28 5.95 -0.27
CA PHE A 7 -6.05 5.60 0.91
C PHE A 7 -5.43 4.43 1.68
N ILE A 8 -5.04 3.36 0.97
CA ILE A 8 -4.39 2.19 1.57
C ILE A 8 -3.02 2.57 2.17
N PHE A 9 -2.25 3.38 1.44
CA PHE A 9 -0.94 3.83 1.88
C PHE A 9 -1.01 4.73 3.14
N ILE A 10 -1.91 5.71 3.15
CA ILE A 10 -2.14 6.60 4.29
C ILE A 10 -2.65 5.81 5.50
N SER A 11 -3.57 4.86 5.29
CA SER A 11 -4.08 4.00 6.36
C SER A 11 -2.96 3.16 6.99
N SER A 12 -2.01 2.67 6.19
CA SER A 12 -0.87 1.90 6.66
C SER A 12 0.11 2.75 7.49
N LEU A 13 0.35 3.99 7.07
CA LEU A 13 1.14 4.98 7.83
C LEU A 13 0.48 5.32 9.18
N ILE A 14 -0.83 5.53 9.19
CA ILE A 14 -1.60 5.81 10.41
C ILE A 14 -1.52 4.63 11.38
N LEU A 15 -1.64 3.40 10.90
CA LEU A 15 -1.51 2.20 11.74
C LEU A 15 -0.11 2.09 12.37
N GLY A 16 0.95 2.36 11.60
CA GLY A 16 2.32 2.40 12.12
C GLY A 16 2.52 3.49 13.18
N PHE A 17 1.90 4.65 12.98
CA PHE A 17 1.95 5.78 13.92
C PHE A 17 1.19 5.48 15.22
N VAL A 18 -0.04 4.98 15.12
CA VAL A 18 -0.88 4.60 16.26
C VAL A 18 -0.23 3.47 17.07
N TYR A 19 0.36 2.48 16.40
CA TYR A 19 1.11 1.41 17.07
C TYR A 19 2.32 1.94 17.84
N GLY A 20 3.07 2.88 17.23
CA GLY A 20 4.18 3.55 17.89
C GLY A 20 3.74 4.38 19.11
N TRP A 21 2.59 5.06 19.01
CA TRP A 21 2.02 5.86 20.09
C TRP A 21 1.58 4.99 21.28
N LEU A 22 0.89 3.87 21.02
CA LEU A 22 0.42 2.94 22.05
C LEU A 22 1.56 2.32 22.87
N LYS A 23 2.72 2.09 22.24
CA LYS A 23 3.89 1.52 22.92
C LYS A 23 4.75 2.54 23.67
N HIS A 24 4.34 3.81 23.76
CA HIS A 24 5.13 4.87 24.40
C HIS A 24 6.57 4.97 23.86
N PHE A 25 6.76 4.71 22.56
CA PHE A 25 8.07 4.81 21.96
C PHE A 25 8.53 6.27 21.90
N SER A 26 9.79 6.52 22.27
CA SER A 26 10.44 7.83 22.07
C SER A 26 10.43 8.21 20.58
N GLY A 27 10.39 9.50 20.23
CA GLY A 27 10.11 9.96 18.86
C GLY A 27 10.91 9.26 17.75
N PHE A 28 12.17 8.90 18.01
CA PHE A 28 13.01 8.16 17.07
C PHE A 28 12.60 6.69 16.87
N GLN A 29 12.10 6.04 17.92
CA GLN A 29 11.56 4.68 17.85
C GLN A 29 10.17 4.65 17.20
N LEU A 30 9.45 5.77 17.17
CA LEU A 30 8.15 5.91 16.51
C LEU A 30 8.29 6.01 14.98
N LEU A 31 9.43 6.48 14.47
CA LEU A 31 9.76 6.48 13.03
C LEU A 31 9.88 5.07 12.45
N ILE A 32 10.39 4.12 13.22
CA ILE A 32 10.61 2.73 12.78
C ILE A 32 9.30 2.04 12.33
N PRO A 33 8.23 1.97 13.15
CA PRO A 33 6.97 1.35 12.75
C PRO A 33 6.25 2.14 11.66
N VAL A 34 6.44 3.46 11.59
CA VAL A 34 5.88 4.28 10.49
C VAL A 34 6.56 3.97 9.16
N ILE A 35 7.90 3.87 9.13
CA ILE A 35 8.66 3.50 7.93
C ILE A 35 8.31 2.08 7.49
N ILE A 36 8.25 1.13 8.42
CA ILE A 36 7.89 -0.27 8.12
C ILE A 36 6.44 -0.35 7.60
N GLY A 37 5.51 0.37 8.23
CA GLY A 37 4.13 0.48 7.77
C GLY A 37 4.05 1.06 6.35
N GLY A 38 4.72 2.19 6.11
CA GLY A 38 4.79 2.80 4.78
C GLY A 38 5.39 1.87 3.72
N PHE A 39 6.46 1.14 4.05
CA PHE A 39 7.08 0.19 3.13
C PHE A 39 6.12 -0.96 2.77
N PHE A 40 5.46 -1.55 3.76
CA PHE A 40 4.46 -2.60 3.54
C PHE A 40 3.25 -2.10 2.74
N GLY A 41 2.78 -0.89 3.04
CA GLY A 41 1.74 -0.22 2.27
C GLY A 41 2.11 -0.08 0.80
N SER A 42 3.32 0.41 0.51
CA SER A 42 3.84 0.53 -0.87
C SER A 42 3.97 -0.81 -1.58
N CYS A 43 4.42 -1.88 -0.90
CA CYS A 43 4.50 -3.21 -1.49
C CYS A 43 3.11 -3.75 -1.86
N MET A 44 2.12 -3.58 -1.00
CA MET A 44 0.72 -3.96 -1.28
C MET A 44 0.16 -3.20 -2.48
N VAL A 45 0.43 -1.89 -2.56
CA VAL A 45 0.05 -1.06 -3.71
C VAL A 45 0.68 -1.58 -5.01
N ALA A 46 1.98 -1.91 -5.00
CA ALA A 46 2.66 -2.43 -6.17
C ALA A 46 2.07 -3.76 -6.66
N ILE A 47 1.78 -4.70 -5.75
CA ILE A 47 1.18 -6.00 -6.10
C ILE A 47 -0.20 -5.82 -6.73
N VAL A 48 -1.05 -4.97 -6.12
CA VAL A 48 -2.40 -4.70 -6.65
C VAL A 48 -2.32 -4.01 -8.01
N PHE A 49 -1.34 -3.13 -8.23
CA PHE A 49 -1.11 -2.50 -9.52
C PHE A 49 -0.66 -3.51 -10.58
N THR A 50 0.30 -4.37 -10.26
CA THR A 50 0.75 -5.45 -11.16
C THR A 50 -0.39 -6.40 -11.49
N TYR A 51 -1.22 -6.77 -10.51
CA TYR A 51 -2.38 -7.62 -10.72
C TYR A 51 -3.40 -6.96 -11.66
N LEU A 52 -3.81 -5.72 -11.37
CA LEU A 52 -4.72 -4.97 -12.22
C LEU A 52 -4.18 -4.80 -13.65
N TYR A 53 -2.88 -4.56 -13.79
CA TYR A 53 -2.23 -4.42 -15.09
C TYR A 53 -2.27 -5.72 -15.90
N PHE A 54 -1.97 -6.87 -15.27
CA PHE A 54 -2.08 -8.18 -15.90
C PHE A 54 -3.53 -8.50 -16.28
N THR A 55 -4.48 -8.27 -15.38
CA THR A 55 -5.91 -8.47 -15.66
C THR A 55 -6.40 -7.57 -16.80
N HIS A 56 -5.96 -6.31 -16.87
CA HIS A 56 -6.30 -5.42 -17.99
C HIS A 56 -5.69 -5.88 -19.32
N ILE A 57 -4.47 -6.42 -19.30
CA ILE A 57 -3.84 -7.02 -20.49
C ILE A 57 -4.60 -8.26 -20.95
N GLU A 58 -5.03 -9.11 -20.02
CA GLU A 58 -5.77 -10.34 -20.31
C GLU A 58 -7.14 -10.03 -20.92
N ILE A 59 -7.87 -9.07 -20.35
CA ILE A 59 -9.15 -8.59 -20.89
C ILE A 59 -8.96 -7.90 -22.25
N GLY A 60 -7.85 -7.18 -22.44
CA GLY A 60 -7.50 -6.56 -23.71
C GLY A 60 -7.22 -7.58 -24.81
N LYS A 61 -6.59 -8.71 -24.48
CA LYS A 61 -6.36 -9.82 -25.42
C LYS A 61 -7.66 -10.51 -25.83
N GLU A 62 -8.57 -10.77 -24.89
CA GLU A 62 -9.86 -11.39 -25.19
C GLU A 62 -10.70 -10.55 -26.18
N LYS A 63 -10.52 -9.23 -26.17
CA LYS A 63 -11.25 -8.30 -27.05
C LYS A 63 -10.68 -8.19 -28.47
N ILE A 64 -9.43 -8.60 -28.70
CA ILE A 64 -8.77 -8.55 -30.02
C ILE A 64 -8.99 -9.88 -30.79
N GLU A 65 -9.33 -10.95 -30.10
CA GLU A 65 -9.56 -12.29 -30.67
C GLU A 65 -11.03 -12.60 -31.03
N LYS A 66 -11.94 -11.62 -30.90
CA LYS A 66 -13.34 -11.72 -31.33
C LYS A 66 -13.65 -10.84 -32.53
#